data_AF-A0A7X7ZKX6-F1
#
_entry.id   AF-A0A7X7ZKX6-F1
#
_cell.length_a   1.000
_cell.length_b   1.000
_cell.length_c   1.000
_cell.angle_alpha   90.00
_cell.angle_beta   90.00
_cell.angle_gamma   90.00
#
_symmetry.space_group_name_H-M   'P 1'
#
loop_
_entity.id
_entity.type
_entity.pdbx_description
1 polymer ?
#
loop_
_entity_poly.entity_id
_entity_poly.type
_entity_poly.pdbx_seq_one_letter_code
_entity_poly.pdbx_strand_id
1 'polypeptide(L)'
;MNNQATIEKMKEMKLGGMYRAFKETFESSLHESLTADELIAHLIDAEWDWRYNRKLERLIKKASFRYRARMEEIDFSSGRNIDKNTLIRLSGCEWINKAENLIITGATGAGKSFITCALGHAACTHKLSVRYANCMKLFAHLKIAKVDGSYLREMKHLQKQDLVIIDDFGLKPLDAENRLVLLELMEDRYALKSTIISSQVPVNKWFDIIGDP
;
A
#
# COMPACT_ATOMS: atom_id res chain seq x y z
N MET A 1 -31.78 10.21 30.73
CA MET A 1 -30.92 9.10 30.28
C MET A 1 -29.49 9.40 30.69
N ASN A 2 -28.75 8.40 31.19
CA ASN A 2 -27.36 8.62 31.61
C ASN A 2 -26.43 8.60 30.38
N ASN A 3 -26.19 9.78 29.79
CA ASN A 3 -25.32 9.94 28.62
C ASN A 3 -23.90 9.37 28.85
N GLN A 4 -23.44 9.35 30.12
CA GLN A 4 -22.16 8.76 30.50
C GLN A 4 -22.10 7.25 30.23
N ALA A 5 -23.17 6.52 30.55
CA ALA A 5 -23.23 5.07 30.32
C ALA A 5 -23.24 4.74 28.81
N THR A 6 -23.88 5.58 27.99
CA THR A 6 -23.85 5.45 26.52
C THR A 6 -22.44 5.67 25.98
N ILE A 7 -21.74 6.70 26.47
CA ILE A 7 -20.36 7.00 26.09
C ILE A 7 -19.41 5.86 26.45
N GLU A 8 -19.54 5.27 27.63
CA GLU A 8 -18.71 4.13 28.08
C GLU A 8 -18.94 2.91 27.18
N LYS A 9 -20.20 2.57 26.89
CA LYS A 9 -20.54 1.50 25.95
C LYS A 9 -19.97 1.72 24.56
N MET A 10 -20.01 2.95 24.03
CA MET A 10 -19.40 3.27 22.73
C MET A 10 -17.89 3.00 22.72
N LYS A 11 -17.17 3.31 23.81
CA LYS A 11 -15.74 3.00 23.93
C LYS A 11 -15.47 1.50 23.95
N GLU A 12 -16.23 0.74 24.74
CA GLU A 12 -16.10 -0.72 24.84
C GLU A 12 -16.39 -1.42 23.50
N MET A 13 -17.41 -0.94 22.78
CA MET A 13 -17.77 -1.41 21.44
C MET A 13 -16.79 -0.93 20.35
N LYS A 14 -15.80 -0.11 20.69
CA LYS A 14 -14.83 0.50 19.77
C LYS A 14 -15.49 1.38 18.69
N LEU A 15 -16.58 2.03 19.03
CA LEU A 15 -17.32 2.99 18.20
C LEU A 15 -16.71 4.40 18.35
N GLY A 16 -15.47 4.56 17.93
CA GLY A 16 -14.68 5.75 18.28
C GLY A 16 -15.02 7.01 17.50
N GLY A 17 -15.55 6.90 16.27
CA GLY A 17 -16.08 8.04 15.52
C GLY A 17 -17.42 8.48 16.10
N MET A 18 -18.30 7.51 16.34
CA MET A 18 -19.57 7.69 17.03
C MET A 18 -19.41 8.36 18.40
N TYR A 19 -18.47 7.88 19.22
CA TYR A 19 -18.16 8.45 20.53
C TYR A 19 -17.78 9.94 20.45
N ARG A 20 -16.95 10.32 19.47
CA ARG A 20 -16.52 11.72 19.29
C ARG A 20 -17.67 12.61 18.85
N ALA A 21 -18.37 12.20 17.79
CA ALA A 21 -19.52 12.93 17.26
C ALA A 21 -20.64 13.08 18.30
N PHE A 22 -20.93 12.01 19.06
CA PHE A 22 -21.91 12.05 20.15
C PHE A 22 -21.50 13.07 21.21
N LYS A 23 -20.25 13.05 21.65
CA LYS A 23 -19.76 14.00 22.65
C LYS A 23 -19.85 15.45 22.14
N GLU A 24 -19.38 15.71 20.92
CA GLU A 24 -19.40 17.03 20.28
C GLU A 24 -20.84 17.56 20.11
N THR A 25 -21.77 16.72 19.67
CA THR A 25 -23.17 17.11 19.43
C THR A 25 -23.92 17.48 20.71
N PHE A 26 -23.58 16.84 21.84
CA PHE A 26 -24.17 17.14 23.15
C PHE A 26 -23.48 18.33 23.84
N GLU A 27 -22.18 18.54 23.64
CA GLU A 27 -21.46 19.71 24.17
C GLU A 27 -21.85 21.02 23.47
N SER A 28 -22.30 20.95 22.22
CA SER A 28 -22.61 22.11 21.38
C SER A 28 -24.10 22.45 21.26
N SER A 29 -24.99 21.76 22.01
CA SER A 29 -26.45 21.82 21.86
C SER A 29 -26.98 21.55 20.44
N LEU A 30 -26.15 21.06 19.50
CA LEU A 30 -26.57 20.74 18.13
C LEU A 30 -27.69 19.70 18.08
N HIS A 31 -27.75 18.81 19.07
CA HIS A 31 -28.85 17.84 19.22
C HIS A 31 -30.23 18.48 19.34
N GLU A 32 -30.34 19.75 19.75
CA GLU A 32 -31.62 20.47 19.85
C GLU A 32 -32.16 20.89 18.48
N SER A 33 -31.27 20.98 17.48
CA SER A 33 -31.60 21.35 16.10
C SER A 33 -31.77 20.17 15.14
N LEU A 34 -31.43 18.96 15.60
CA LEU A 34 -31.49 17.73 14.80
C LEU A 34 -32.69 16.90 15.21
N THR A 35 -33.41 16.39 14.23
CA THR A 35 -34.35 15.30 14.43
C THR A 35 -33.62 14.02 14.86
N ALA A 36 -34.37 13.06 15.42
CA ALA A 36 -33.78 11.81 15.91
C ALA A 36 -33.08 11.01 14.79
N ASP A 37 -33.66 11.00 13.58
CA ASP A 37 -33.09 10.36 12.41
C ASP A 37 -31.84 11.06 11.90
N GLU A 38 -31.81 12.41 11.86
CA GLU A 38 -30.61 13.17 11.49
C GLU A 38 -29.46 12.95 12.47
N LEU A 39 -29.75 12.91 13.78
CA LEU A 39 -28.73 12.61 14.80
C LEU A 39 -28.16 11.21 14.60
N ILE A 40 -29.01 10.20 14.37
CA ILE A 40 -28.55 8.83 14.13
C ILE A 40 -27.71 8.75 12.86
N ALA A 41 -28.15 9.37 11.77
CA ALA A 41 -27.41 9.40 10.50
C ALA A 41 -26.02 10.04 10.69
N HIS A 42 -25.96 11.21 11.34
CA HIS A 42 -24.70 11.90 11.63
C HIS A 42 -23.72 11.03 12.43
N LEU A 43 -24.21 10.34 13.48
CA LEU A 43 -23.38 9.46 14.28
C LEU A 43 -22.86 8.26 13.49
N ILE A 44 -23.70 7.65 12.66
CA ILE A 44 -23.32 6.50 11.82
C ILE A 44 -22.29 6.92 10.78
N ASP A 45 -22.48 8.05 10.11
CA ASP A 45 -21.53 8.58 9.13
C ASP A 45 -20.17 8.88 9.78
N ALA A 46 -20.17 9.49 10.97
CA ALA A 46 -18.94 9.75 11.72
C ALA A 46 -18.17 8.46 12.07
N GLU A 47 -18.88 7.39 12.46
CA GLU A 47 -18.25 6.09 12.71
C GLU A 47 -17.75 5.43 11.43
N TRP A 48 -18.51 5.52 10.35
CA TRP A 48 -18.14 4.99 9.04
C TRP A 48 -16.85 5.62 8.53
N ASP A 49 -16.79 6.96 8.50
CA ASP A 49 -15.63 7.73 8.06
C ASP A 49 -14.40 7.45 8.93
N TRP A 50 -14.62 7.36 10.25
CA TRP A 50 -13.54 7.05 11.17
C TRP A 50 -12.95 5.65 10.94
N ARG A 51 -13.80 4.64 10.69
CA ARG A 51 -13.33 3.28 10.35
C ARG A 51 -12.64 3.25 9.01
N TYR A 52 -13.18 3.96 8.02
CA TYR A 52 -12.61 4.10 6.69
C TYR A 52 -11.19 4.67 6.77
N ASN A 53 -11.03 5.81 7.45
CA ASN A 53 -9.75 6.49 7.60
C ASN A 53 -8.74 5.64 8.37
N ARG A 54 -9.15 5.00 9.48
CA ARG A 54 -8.26 4.07 10.21
C ARG A 54 -7.79 2.89 9.38
N LYS A 55 -8.67 2.33 8.53
CA LYS A 55 -8.27 1.25 7.62
C LYS A 55 -7.21 1.73 6.65
N LEU A 56 -7.42 2.89 6.03
CA LEU A 56 -6.47 3.50 5.10
C LEU A 56 -5.12 3.79 5.77
N GLU A 57 -5.12 4.47 6.92
CA GLU A 57 -3.91 4.76 7.71
C GLU A 57 -3.14 3.48 8.05
N ARG A 58 -3.84 2.42 8.44
CA ARG A 58 -3.24 1.12 8.74
C ARG A 58 -2.62 0.49 7.50
N LEU A 59 -3.27 0.57 6.34
CA LEU A 59 -2.72 0.03 5.08
C LEU A 59 -1.45 0.79 4.67
N ILE A 60 -1.50 2.13 4.67
CA ILE A 60 -0.35 2.98 4.35
C ILE A 60 0.82 2.71 5.31
N LYS A 61 0.55 2.62 6.62
CA LYS A 61 1.58 2.32 7.62
C LYS A 61 2.21 0.93 7.41
N LYS A 62 1.39 -0.08 7.11
CA LYS A 62 1.89 -1.46 6.86
C LYS A 62 2.69 -1.56 5.56
N ALA A 63 2.34 -0.77 4.56
CA ALA A 63 3.05 -0.72 3.29
C ALA A 63 4.50 -0.29 3.45
N SER A 64 4.80 0.57 4.45
CA SER A 64 6.16 0.97 4.79
C SER A 64 6.90 1.62 3.61
N PHE A 65 6.21 2.49 2.88
CA PHE A 65 6.76 3.21 1.74
C PHE A 65 8.02 4.00 2.11
N ARG A 66 8.99 4.06 1.19
CA ARG A 66 10.18 4.91 1.34
C ARG A 66 9.83 6.40 1.33
N TYR A 67 8.85 6.79 0.52
CA TYR A 67 8.37 8.16 0.37
C TYR A 67 6.88 8.22 0.63
N ARG A 68 6.40 9.32 1.22
CA ARG A 68 4.97 9.65 1.30
C ARG A 68 4.51 10.31 0.00
N ALA A 69 4.66 9.58 -1.11
CA ALA A 69 4.36 10.08 -2.43
C ALA A 69 2.86 9.94 -2.76
N ARG A 70 2.30 10.95 -3.43
CA ARG A 70 0.94 10.92 -3.97
C ARG A 70 0.92 11.16 -5.48
N MET A 71 -0.15 10.76 -6.13
CA MET A 71 -0.28 10.88 -7.60
C MET A 71 -0.31 12.36 -8.04
N GLU A 72 -0.87 13.23 -7.20
CA GLU A 72 -1.01 14.66 -7.45
C GLU A 72 0.33 15.41 -7.39
N GLU A 73 1.33 14.83 -6.73
CA GLU A 73 2.67 15.41 -6.54
C GLU A 73 3.63 15.02 -7.67
N ILE A 74 3.19 14.19 -8.63
CA ILE A 74 4.01 13.79 -9.76
C ILE A 74 4.11 14.95 -10.75
N ASP A 75 5.35 15.36 -11.04
CA ASP A 75 5.62 16.30 -12.11
C ASP A 75 5.49 15.61 -13.49
N PHE A 76 4.60 16.14 -14.32
CA PHE A 76 4.33 15.70 -15.69
C PHE A 76 4.88 16.68 -16.74
N SER A 77 5.85 17.52 -16.38
CA SER A 77 6.54 18.40 -17.31
C SER A 77 7.08 17.64 -18.53
N SER A 78 7.06 18.29 -19.70
CA SER A 78 7.34 17.67 -21.00
C SER A 78 8.74 17.03 -21.09
N GLY A 79 9.71 17.49 -20.30
CA GLY A 79 11.08 16.94 -20.25
C GLY A 79 11.20 15.57 -19.59
N ARG A 80 10.14 15.06 -18.93
CA ARG A 80 10.18 13.79 -18.18
C ARG A 80 9.86 12.55 -19.01
N ASN A 81 9.26 12.72 -20.19
CA ASN A 81 8.80 11.63 -21.06
C ASN A 81 7.92 10.60 -20.31
N ILE A 82 7.01 11.08 -19.46
CA ILE A 82 6.04 10.28 -18.71
C ILE A 82 4.66 10.50 -19.32
N ASP A 83 3.99 9.43 -19.73
CA ASP A 83 2.59 9.52 -20.15
C ASP A 83 1.66 9.66 -18.95
N LYS A 84 1.15 10.88 -18.77
CA LYS A 84 0.19 11.23 -17.72
C LYS A 84 -1.07 10.38 -17.78
N ASN A 85 -1.59 10.09 -18.97
CA ASN A 85 -2.83 9.33 -19.12
C ASN A 85 -2.65 7.89 -18.65
N THR A 86 -1.50 7.29 -18.97
CA THR A 86 -1.15 5.95 -18.48
C THR A 86 -1.01 5.94 -16.95
N LEU A 87 -0.31 6.89 -16.33
CA LEU A 87 -0.18 6.92 -14.87
C LEU A 87 -1.53 7.15 -14.16
N ILE A 88 -2.40 7.99 -14.70
CA ILE A 88 -3.76 8.17 -14.17
C ILE A 88 -4.54 6.86 -14.27
N ARG A 89 -4.53 6.19 -15.43
CA ARG A 89 -5.19 4.88 -15.60
C ARG A 89 -4.66 3.84 -14.61
N LEU A 90 -3.35 3.78 -14.40
CA LEU A 90 -2.73 2.87 -13.43
C LEU A 90 -3.12 3.18 -11.98
N SER A 91 -3.39 4.45 -11.64
CA SER A 91 -3.86 4.82 -10.30
C SER A 91 -5.23 4.25 -9.95
N GLY A 92 -6.05 3.93 -10.95
CA GLY A 92 -7.33 3.23 -10.78
C GLY A 92 -7.22 1.78 -10.33
N CYS A 93 -6.01 1.20 -10.29
CA CYS A 93 -5.70 -0.12 -9.73
C CYS A 93 -6.43 -1.32 -10.37
N GLU A 94 -7.10 -1.15 -11.52
CA GLU A 94 -7.78 -2.26 -12.20
C GLU A 94 -6.80 -3.38 -12.60
N TRP A 95 -5.59 -3.00 -13.03
CA TRP A 95 -4.49 -3.92 -13.31
C TRP A 95 -4.10 -4.77 -12.09
N ILE A 96 -4.25 -4.24 -10.87
CA ILE A 96 -3.98 -5.01 -9.64
C ILE A 96 -5.01 -6.13 -9.47
N ASN A 97 -6.28 -5.83 -9.75
CA ASN A 97 -7.38 -6.80 -9.67
C ASN A 97 -7.27 -7.88 -10.76
N LYS A 98 -6.63 -7.56 -11.89
CA LYS A 98 -6.32 -8.50 -12.98
C LYS A 98 -5.03 -9.30 -12.75
N ALA A 99 -4.36 -9.11 -11.61
CA ALA A 99 -3.07 -9.72 -11.30
C ALA A 99 -1.96 -9.42 -12.34
N GLU A 100 -2.00 -8.22 -12.93
CA GLU A 100 -0.99 -7.77 -13.90
C GLU A 100 0.23 -7.19 -13.19
N ASN A 101 1.44 -7.49 -13.67
CA ASN A 101 2.67 -6.93 -13.11
C ASN A 101 3.08 -5.66 -13.86
N LEU A 102 3.71 -4.71 -13.16
CA LEU A 102 4.29 -3.53 -13.77
C LEU A 102 5.81 -3.53 -13.64
N ILE A 103 6.47 -3.16 -14.72
CA ILE A 103 7.90 -2.89 -14.72
C ILE A 103 8.08 -1.39 -14.99
N ILE A 104 8.77 -0.70 -14.09
CA ILE A 104 9.10 0.72 -14.25
C ILE A 104 10.61 0.86 -14.38
N THR A 105 11.06 1.15 -15.60
CA THR A 105 12.48 1.37 -15.91
C THR A 105 12.78 2.82 -16.26
N GLY A 106 14.02 3.24 -16.03
CA GLY A 106 14.48 4.60 -16.38
C GLY A 106 15.75 4.98 -15.62
N ALA A 107 16.39 6.08 -16.01
CA ALA A 107 17.63 6.54 -15.41
C ALA A 107 17.51 6.78 -13.88
N THR A 108 18.64 6.74 -13.17
CA THR A 108 18.72 7.14 -11.76
C THR A 108 18.23 8.59 -11.61
N GLY A 109 17.52 8.89 -10.53
CA GLY A 109 16.96 10.24 -10.31
C GLY A 109 15.67 10.54 -11.11
N ALA A 110 15.26 9.70 -12.06
CA ALA A 110 14.01 9.86 -12.81
C ALA A 110 12.75 9.51 -11.98
N GLY A 111 12.76 9.66 -10.65
CA GLY A 111 11.57 9.52 -9.81
C GLY A 111 10.86 8.15 -9.82
N LYS A 112 11.50 7.06 -10.28
CA LYS A 112 10.88 5.72 -10.33
C LYS A 112 10.33 5.29 -8.96
N SER A 113 11.15 5.35 -7.92
CA SER A 113 10.77 5.04 -6.54
C SER A 113 9.62 5.92 -6.04
N PHE A 114 9.55 7.18 -6.48
CA PHE A 114 8.46 8.08 -6.14
C PHE A 114 7.15 7.63 -6.81
N ILE A 115 7.20 7.35 -8.12
CA ILE A 115 6.06 6.86 -8.90
C ILE A 115 5.55 5.53 -8.34
N THR A 116 6.42 4.58 -8.01
CA THR A 116 6.00 3.31 -7.40
C THR A 116 5.34 3.53 -6.04
N CYS A 117 5.87 4.45 -5.21
CA CYS A 117 5.24 4.78 -3.93
C CYS A 117 3.88 5.46 -4.12
N ALA A 118 3.74 6.35 -5.10
CA ALA A 118 2.48 7.04 -5.42
C ALA A 118 1.40 6.06 -5.90
N LEU A 119 1.76 5.12 -6.78
CA LEU A 119 0.85 4.04 -7.21
C LEU A 119 0.48 3.12 -6.05
N GLY A 120 1.44 2.79 -5.18
CA GLY A 120 1.17 2.02 -3.96
C GLY A 120 0.26 2.75 -2.97
N HIS A 121 0.41 4.07 -2.86
CA HIS A 121 -0.49 4.90 -2.06
C HIS A 121 -1.90 4.91 -2.65
N ALA A 122 -2.04 5.07 -3.97
CA ALA A 122 -3.33 4.96 -4.66
C ALA A 122 -3.98 3.58 -4.40
N ALA A 123 -3.23 2.48 -4.48
CA ALA A 123 -3.72 1.15 -4.13
C ALA A 123 -4.23 1.07 -2.67
N CYS A 124 -3.53 1.68 -1.71
CA CYS A 124 -4.01 1.78 -0.32
C CYS A 124 -5.36 2.53 -0.23
N THR A 125 -5.53 3.62 -0.99
CA THR A 125 -6.80 4.37 -1.09
C THR A 125 -7.93 3.50 -1.65
N HIS A 126 -7.62 2.61 -2.59
CA HIS A 126 -8.53 1.57 -3.08
C HIS A 126 -8.70 0.37 -2.13
N LYS A 127 -8.25 0.50 -0.87
CA LYS A 127 -8.35 -0.52 0.20
C LYS A 127 -7.55 -1.80 -0.08
N LEU A 128 -6.60 -1.76 -1.01
CA LEU A 128 -5.71 -2.86 -1.35
C LEU A 128 -4.52 -2.88 -0.39
N SER A 129 -4.08 -4.09 -0.03
CA SER A 129 -2.90 -4.31 0.80
C SER A 129 -1.63 -4.19 -0.03
N VAL A 130 -0.69 -3.37 0.44
CA VAL A 130 0.55 -3.09 -0.27
C VAL A 130 1.73 -3.41 0.64
N ARG A 131 2.82 -3.92 0.07
CA ARG A 131 4.13 -3.99 0.72
C ARG A 131 5.20 -3.41 -0.18
N TYR A 132 5.85 -2.34 0.29
CA TYR A 132 7.05 -1.81 -0.33
C TYR A 132 8.30 -2.46 0.24
N ALA A 133 9.26 -2.78 -0.61
CA ALA A 133 10.59 -3.19 -0.23
C ALA A 133 11.63 -2.69 -1.22
N ASN A 134 12.76 -2.20 -0.71
CA ASN A 134 13.97 -2.09 -1.53
C ASN A 134 14.52 -3.51 -1.75
N CYS A 135 14.86 -3.85 -3.00
CA CYS A 135 15.25 -5.18 -3.45
C CYS A 135 16.37 -5.79 -2.60
N MET A 136 17.48 -5.07 -2.42
CA MET A 136 18.63 -5.58 -1.65
C MET A 136 18.29 -5.79 -0.17
N LYS A 137 17.50 -4.88 0.42
CA LYS A 137 17.05 -5.01 1.81
C LYS A 137 16.08 -6.17 2.00
N LEU A 138 15.21 -6.42 1.01
CA LEU A 138 14.28 -7.55 1.01
C LEU A 138 15.05 -8.87 1.08
N PHE A 139 16.00 -9.07 0.19
CA PHE A 139 16.78 -10.31 0.15
C PHE A 139 17.65 -10.50 1.38
N ALA A 140 18.29 -9.44 1.89
CA ALA A 140 19.04 -9.51 3.14
C ALA A 140 18.13 -9.91 4.31
N HIS A 141 16.92 -9.36 4.39
CA HIS A 141 15.94 -9.71 5.41
C HIS A 141 15.48 -11.17 5.29
N LEU A 142 15.19 -11.65 4.08
CA LEU A 142 14.76 -13.03 3.84
C LEU A 142 15.88 -14.05 4.12
N LYS A 143 17.15 -13.70 3.88
CA LYS A 143 18.30 -14.52 4.30
C LYS A 143 18.36 -14.68 5.83
N ILE A 144 18.20 -13.59 6.58
CA ILE A 144 18.12 -13.64 8.04
C ILE A 144 16.93 -14.51 8.48
N ALA A 145 15.78 -14.35 7.81
CA ALA A 145 14.57 -15.11 8.10
C ALA A 145 14.74 -16.64 7.89
N LYS A 146 15.66 -17.07 7.01
CA LYS A 146 16.01 -18.49 6.89
C LYS A 146 16.80 -19.00 8.09
N VAL A 147 17.72 -18.19 8.59
CA VAL A 147 18.56 -18.55 9.75
C VAL A 147 17.72 -18.64 11.03
N ASP A 148 16.75 -17.74 11.21
CA ASP A 148 15.89 -17.71 12.41
C ASP A 148 14.59 -18.53 12.29
N GLY A 149 14.37 -19.21 11.16
CA GLY A 149 13.22 -20.07 10.90
C GLY A 149 11.92 -19.33 10.55
N SER A 150 11.94 -17.99 10.39
CA SER A 150 10.75 -17.20 10.05
C SER A 150 10.49 -17.05 8.54
N TYR A 151 11.34 -17.58 7.67
CA TYR A 151 11.27 -17.42 6.20
C TYR A 151 9.89 -17.70 5.61
N LEU A 152 9.31 -18.87 5.90
CA LEU A 152 7.99 -19.25 5.35
C LEU A 152 6.88 -18.29 5.79
N ARG A 153 6.98 -17.72 6.99
CA ARG A 153 6.03 -16.72 7.49
C ARG A 153 6.17 -15.40 6.73
N GLU A 154 7.40 -14.94 6.51
CA GLU A 154 7.66 -13.71 5.77
C GLU A 154 7.28 -13.84 4.30
N MET A 155 7.58 -14.98 3.67
CA MET A 155 7.16 -15.27 2.30
C MET A 155 5.63 -15.28 2.17
N LYS A 156 4.94 -15.99 3.06
CA LYS A 156 3.46 -16.00 3.11
C LYS A 156 2.88 -14.61 3.36
N HIS A 157 3.57 -13.76 4.12
CA HIS A 157 3.15 -12.39 4.33
C HIS A 157 3.26 -11.56 3.04
N LEU A 158 4.33 -11.72 2.26
CA LEU A 158 4.51 -11.08 0.95
C LEU A 158 3.48 -11.57 -0.07
N GLN A 159 3.30 -12.89 -0.20
CA GLN A 159 2.34 -13.53 -1.12
C GLN A 159 0.92 -12.98 -0.93
N LYS A 160 0.48 -12.76 0.32
CA LYS A 160 -0.88 -12.31 0.63
C LYS A 160 -1.17 -10.86 0.25
N GLN A 161 -0.16 -10.04 -0.02
CA GLN A 161 -0.40 -8.63 -0.36
C GLN A 161 -0.97 -8.52 -1.77
N ASP A 162 -2.00 -7.68 -1.93
CA ASP A 162 -2.58 -7.35 -3.23
C ASP A 162 -1.52 -6.78 -4.17
N LEU A 163 -0.61 -5.97 -3.60
CA LEU A 163 0.53 -5.42 -4.30
C LEU A 163 1.85 -5.58 -3.51
N VAL A 164 2.88 -6.10 -4.18
CA VAL A 164 4.27 -6.04 -3.70
C VAL A 164 5.06 -5.11 -4.62
N ILE A 165 5.81 -4.18 -4.03
CA ILE A 165 6.70 -3.27 -4.76
C ILE A 165 8.13 -3.64 -4.42
N ILE A 166 8.89 -4.06 -5.44
CA ILE A 166 10.31 -4.34 -5.38
C ILE A 166 11.04 -3.18 -6.07
N ASP A 167 11.60 -2.27 -5.27
CA ASP A 167 12.28 -1.08 -5.75
C ASP A 167 13.80 -1.26 -5.83
N ASP A 168 14.45 -0.48 -6.70
CA ASP A 168 15.89 -0.54 -6.97
C ASP A 168 16.40 -1.93 -7.38
N PHE A 169 15.64 -2.64 -8.22
CA PHE A 169 16.03 -3.94 -8.76
C PHE A 169 17.24 -3.82 -9.70
N GLY A 170 18.14 -4.79 -9.63
CA GLY A 170 19.25 -4.93 -10.58
C GLY A 170 20.43 -3.98 -10.39
N LEU A 171 20.59 -3.37 -9.21
CA LEU A 171 21.79 -2.60 -8.87
C LEU A 171 23.06 -3.45 -8.76
N LYS A 172 22.89 -4.74 -8.45
CA LYS A 172 23.94 -5.76 -8.40
C LYS A 172 23.40 -7.06 -8.99
N PRO A 173 24.26 -7.91 -9.59
CA PRO A 173 23.89 -9.28 -9.92
C PRO A 173 23.38 -10.01 -8.68
N LEU A 174 22.37 -10.86 -8.87
CA LEU A 174 21.85 -11.70 -7.80
C LEU A 174 22.80 -12.90 -7.60
N ASP A 175 23.05 -13.23 -6.35
CA ASP A 175 23.60 -14.55 -6.02
C ASP A 175 22.53 -15.64 -6.19
N ALA A 176 22.97 -16.90 -6.23
CA ALA A 176 22.09 -18.04 -6.46
C ALA A 176 20.92 -18.10 -5.47
N GLU A 177 21.15 -17.72 -4.21
CA GLU A 177 20.11 -17.74 -3.20
C GLU A 177 19.07 -16.63 -3.42
N ASN A 178 19.52 -15.39 -3.68
CA ASN A 178 18.62 -14.28 -3.96
C ASN A 178 17.81 -14.50 -5.25
N ARG A 179 18.41 -15.14 -6.26
CA ARG A 179 17.70 -15.55 -7.48
C ARG A 179 16.55 -16.50 -7.14
N LEU A 180 16.82 -17.57 -6.39
CA LEU A 180 15.78 -18.54 -6.02
C LEU A 180 14.65 -17.88 -5.22
N VAL A 181 14.99 -17.00 -4.28
CA VAL A 181 14.01 -16.23 -3.50
C VAL A 181 13.13 -15.34 -4.39
N LEU A 182 13.73 -14.68 -5.39
CA LEU A 182 12.98 -13.88 -6.36
C LEU A 182 12.04 -14.77 -7.18
N LEU A 183 12.54 -15.88 -7.72
CA LEU A 183 11.75 -16.79 -8.55
C LEU A 183 10.58 -17.39 -7.76
N GLU A 184 10.82 -17.87 -6.54
CA GLU A 184 9.77 -18.38 -5.63
C GLU A 184 8.69 -17.31 -5.39
N LEU A 185 9.10 -16.09 -5.00
CA LEU A 185 8.16 -15.00 -4.77
C LEU A 185 7.35 -14.63 -6.02
N MET A 186 7.97 -14.64 -7.20
CA MET A 186 7.29 -14.31 -8.46
C MET A 186 6.34 -15.43 -8.89
N GLU A 187 6.73 -16.70 -8.72
CA GLU A 187 5.92 -17.88 -9.01
C GLU A 187 4.66 -17.91 -8.12
N ASP A 188 4.83 -17.75 -6.80
CA ASP A 188 3.71 -17.78 -5.85
C ASP A 188 2.67 -16.67 -6.06
N ARG A 189 3.06 -15.61 -6.78
CA ARG A 189 2.21 -14.45 -7.06
C ARG A 189 1.67 -14.44 -8.48
N TYR A 190 2.25 -15.23 -9.38
CA TYR A 190 1.92 -15.21 -10.80
C TYR A 190 0.42 -15.48 -11.03
N ALA A 191 -0.23 -14.60 -11.80
CA ALA A 191 -1.66 -14.62 -12.10
C ALA A 191 -2.62 -14.60 -10.87
N LEU A 192 -2.09 -14.35 -9.66
CA LEU A 192 -2.88 -14.27 -8.43
C LEU A 192 -2.84 -12.88 -7.79
N LYS A 193 -1.66 -12.25 -7.79
CA LYS A 193 -1.39 -10.96 -7.13
C LYS A 193 -0.38 -10.16 -7.94
N SER A 194 -0.38 -8.85 -7.78
CA SER A 194 0.38 -7.96 -8.66
C SER A 194 1.69 -7.52 -8.03
N THR A 195 2.73 -7.37 -8.85
CA THR A 195 4.05 -6.93 -8.41
C THR A 195 4.50 -5.75 -9.27
N ILE A 196 5.01 -4.70 -8.63
CA ILE A 196 5.77 -3.65 -9.32
C ILE A 196 7.25 -3.93 -9.12
N ILE A 197 8.02 -3.95 -10.21
CA ILE A 197 9.48 -3.94 -10.17
C ILE A 197 9.98 -2.61 -10.75
N SER A 198 10.71 -1.85 -9.94
CA SER A 198 11.39 -0.62 -10.37
C SER A 198 12.87 -0.88 -10.55
N SER A 199 13.44 -0.52 -11.70
CA SER A 199 14.85 -0.75 -12.02
C SER A 199 15.45 0.40 -12.82
N GLN A 200 16.74 0.65 -12.63
CA GLN A 200 17.50 1.50 -13.54
C GLN A 200 18.10 0.73 -14.72
N VAL A 201 18.04 -0.60 -14.67
CA VAL A 201 18.59 -1.45 -15.71
C VAL A 201 17.50 -1.79 -16.73
N PRO A 202 17.76 -1.60 -18.03
CA PRO A 202 16.85 -2.03 -19.10
C PRO A 202 16.50 -3.52 -19.00
N VAL A 203 15.24 -3.86 -19.32
CA VAL A 203 14.70 -5.23 -19.20
C VAL A 203 15.52 -6.25 -19.99
N ASN A 204 16.03 -5.88 -21.17
CA ASN A 204 16.86 -6.77 -21.99
C ASN A 204 18.20 -7.18 -21.34
N LYS A 205 18.61 -6.56 -20.23
CA LYS A 205 19.80 -6.94 -19.46
C LYS A 205 19.46 -7.71 -18.17
N TRP A 206 18.19 -8.03 -17.94
CA TRP A 206 17.79 -8.68 -16.69
C TRP A 206 18.25 -10.13 -16.60
N PHE A 207 18.38 -10.83 -17.74
CA PHE A 207 18.97 -12.18 -17.78
C PHE A 207 20.36 -12.22 -17.16
N ASP A 208 21.24 -11.28 -17.52
CA ASP A 208 22.59 -11.15 -16.95
C ASP A 208 22.59 -10.88 -15.43
N ILE A 209 21.60 -10.11 -14.96
CA ILE A 209 21.48 -9.72 -13.55
C ILE A 209 20.95 -10.84 -12.68
N ILE A 210 19.93 -11.54 -13.17
CA ILE A 210 19.32 -12.67 -12.47
C ILE A 210 20.29 -13.86 -12.52
N GLY A 211 21.08 -13.97 -13.59
CA GLY A 211 22.07 -15.02 -13.80
C GLY A 211 21.40 -16.35 -14.14
N ASP A 212 20.31 -16.30 -14.90
CA ASP A 212 19.58 -17.46 -15.41
C ASP A 212 19.92 -17.63 -16.90
N PRO A 213 20.59 -18.72 -17.30
CA PRO A 213 20.98 -18.98 -18.70
C PRO A 213 19.80 -19.31 -19.62
#